data_AF-T1KRK2-F1
#
_entry.id   AF-T1KRK2-F1
#
_cell.length_a   1.000
_cell.length_b   1.000
_cell.length_c   1.000
_cell.angle_alpha   90.00
_cell.angle_beta   90.00
_cell.angle_gamma   90.00
#
_symmetry.space_group_name_H-M   'P 1'
#
loop_
_entity.id
_entity.type
_entity.pdbx_description
1 polymer ?
#
loop_
_entity_poly.entity_id
_entity_poly.type
_entity_poly.pdbx_seq_one_letter_code
_entity_poly.pdbx_strand_id
1 'polypeptide(L)'
;MDEIKSNHCHSQTEPSSLLGCSLLRKNVFSQVVFWIASITLVSKAVYRLYLVIITPIDVSEPTNFINRYELILDQLYPLCLGLIIMHFEVNRSLYIEYLDCYHLIVSNHFGKASLGFVKKWVKIIRFWVIVAFIYEVITTLTNNYLRYFKKFGFTVNMFAILSIGLIGQLSYILAIQFMIECCIYCQSTFIPINTLLDTLSTRNKLSSPLDINRIAKSTRVYYIKTIRSIRYMDRFLAYAIFVFYLYFIGHCIFIFSSTLKIGSSPYLLFYSVFRFFGESSYLVLVTYHLIRVNQLSVQIFDKVYQFSFSFNSEQSIVTVNEINLFLLRIHPNDVGFTFAGLCLVSPSFVSSLVTISLTLGLALPSIIK
;
A
#
# COMPACT_ATOMS: atom_id res chain seq x y z
N MET A 1 34.08 -8.02 -16.26
CA MET A 1 34.29 -7.01 -15.20
C MET A 1 34.29 -5.63 -15.86
N ASP A 2 33.22 -5.21 -16.52
CA ASP A 2 31.89 -4.85 -16.01
C ASP A 2 31.88 -3.53 -15.25
N GLU A 3 32.01 -2.43 -16.00
CA GLU A 3 31.29 -1.19 -15.70
C GLU A 3 30.41 -0.85 -16.91
N ILE A 4 29.22 -1.44 -16.98
CA ILE A 4 28.14 -0.83 -17.74
C ILE A 4 27.68 0.38 -16.92
N LYS A 5 28.32 1.53 -17.16
CA LYS A 5 27.73 2.84 -16.84
C LYS A 5 26.43 2.95 -17.63
N SER A 6 25.31 2.65 -16.98
CA SER A 6 24.01 3.04 -17.50
C SER A 6 23.98 4.56 -17.55
N ASN A 7 24.05 5.10 -18.78
CA ASN A 7 23.66 6.48 -19.04
C ASN A 7 22.17 6.60 -18.69
N HIS A 8 21.89 7.01 -17.44
CA HIS A 8 20.55 7.41 -17.01
C HIS A 8 20.16 8.64 -17.83
N CYS A 9 19.40 8.38 -18.89
CA CYS A 9 18.77 9.40 -19.71
C CYS A 9 17.77 10.20 -18.85
N HIS A 10 17.83 11.51 -19.01
CA HIS A 10 17.18 12.57 -18.23
C HIS A 10 15.66 12.40 -17.96
N SER A 11 15.30 12.67 -16.70
CA SER A 11 14.14 13.46 -16.22
C SER A 11 12.69 12.99 -16.38
N GLN A 12 12.37 11.78 -16.89
CA GLN A 12 10.96 11.50 -17.21
C GLN A 12 10.13 10.71 -16.19
N THR A 13 10.69 10.15 -15.10
CA THR A 13 9.87 9.43 -14.09
C THR A 13 10.62 9.20 -12.78
N GLU A 14 11.13 10.27 -12.15
CA GLU A 14 11.59 10.13 -10.76
C GLU A 14 10.39 9.84 -9.84
N PRO A 15 10.53 8.96 -8.84
CA PRO A 15 9.53 8.70 -7.83
C PRO A 15 9.17 10.01 -7.13
N SER A 16 7.89 10.22 -6.89
CA SER A 16 7.40 11.46 -6.29
C SER A 16 7.47 11.45 -4.77
N SER A 17 7.51 10.24 -4.20
CA SER A 17 7.63 9.97 -2.78
C SER A 17 9.06 10.19 -2.29
N LEU A 18 9.19 10.70 -1.07
CA LEU A 18 10.50 10.89 -0.43
C LEU A 18 11.22 9.56 -0.22
N LEU A 19 10.48 8.50 0.14
CA LEU A 19 11.01 7.14 0.28
C LEU A 19 11.51 6.58 -1.05
N GLY A 20 10.73 6.68 -2.13
CA GLY A 20 11.16 6.24 -3.46
C GLY A 20 12.40 7.02 -3.94
N CYS A 21 12.42 8.33 -3.73
CA CYS A 21 13.59 9.17 -4.01
C CYS A 21 14.84 8.70 -3.25
N SER A 22 14.70 8.35 -1.97
CA SER A 22 15.81 7.88 -1.14
C SER A 22 16.31 6.51 -1.59
N LEU A 23 15.39 5.58 -1.87
CA LEU A 23 15.72 4.26 -2.37
C LEU A 23 16.39 4.32 -3.75
N LEU A 24 16.16 5.35 -4.56
CA LEU A 24 16.89 5.55 -5.81
C LEU A 24 18.22 6.27 -5.63
N ARG A 25 18.30 7.29 -4.77
CA ARG A 25 19.50 8.10 -4.64
C ARG A 25 20.65 7.31 -3.99
N LYS A 26 21.86 7.48 -4.54
CA LYS A 26 23.12 7.00 -3.95
C LYS A 26 23.59 7.86 -2.77
N ASN A 27 22.81 8.84 -2.31
CA ASN A 27 23.26 9.72 -1.25
C ASN A 27 23.32 8.94 0.07
N VAL A 28 24.54 8.61 0.50
CA VAL A 28 24.83 7.83 1.71
C VAL A 28 24.15 8.46 2.93
N PHE A 29 24.03 9.79 2.95
CA PHE A 29 23.37 10.49 4.05
C PHE A 29 21.88 10.12 4.22
N SER A 30 21.10 10.04 3.14
CA SER A 30 19.68 9.69 3.26
C SER A 30 19.50 8.27 3.76
N GLN A 31 20.33 7.34 3.26
CA GLN A 31 20.34 5.94 3.70
C GLN A 31 20.67 5.83 5.19
N VAL A 32 21.72 6.51 5.65
CA VAL A 32 22.09 6.54 7.07
C VAL A 32 20.94 7.09 7.93
N VAL A 33 20.26 8.15 7.47
CA VAL A 33 19.10 8.70 8.18
C VAL A 33 17.94 7.69 8.29
N PHE A 34 17.62 6.95 7.22
CA PHE A 34 16.56 5.92 7.27
C PHE A 34 16.91 4.76 8.20
N TRP A 35 18.17 4.31 8.18
CA TRP A 35 18.66 3.29 9.10
C TRP A 35 18.59 3.74 10.56
N ILE A 36 19.07 4.95 10.86
CA ILE A 36 18.99 5.52 12.22
C ILE A 36 17.53 5.65 12.66
N ALA A 37 16.65 6.16 11.78
CA ALA A 37 15.23 6.30 12.09
C ALA A 37 14.57 4.94 12.37
N SER A 38 14.83 3.94 11.53
CA SER A 38 14.32 2.57 11.71
C SER A 38 14.80 1.95 13.02
N ILE A 39 16.11 1.97 13.29
CA ILE A 39 16.69 1.43 14.53
C ILE A 39 16.12 2.14 15.75
N THR A 40 15.96 3.47 15.69
CA THR A 40 15.39 4.25 16.78
C THR A 40 13.93 3.87 17.05
N LEU A 41 13.12 3.69 15.99
CA LEU A 41 11.73 3.27 16.13
C LEU A 41 11.61 1.87 16.73
N VAL A 42 12.38 0.90 16.23
CA VAL A 42 12.40 -0.48 16.74
C VAL A 42 12.88 -0.50 18.19
N SER A 43 14.00 0.16 18.50
CA SER A 43 14.58 0.17 19.85
C SER A 43 13.63 0.80 20.86
N LYS A 44 13.01 1.94 20.51
CA LYS A 44 11.99 2.59 21.36
C LYS A 44 10.79 1.69 21.60
N ALA A 45 10.30 1.02 20.56
CA ALA A 45 9.14 0.14 20.65
C ALA A 45 9.44 -1.08 21.53
N VAL A 46 10.57 -1.75 21.30
CA VAL A 46 11.01 -2.91 22.09
C VAL A 46 11.23 -2.54 23.54
N TYR A 47 11.91 -1.41 23.81
CA TYR A 47 12.12 -0.93 25.18
C TYR A 47 10.79 -0.66 25.90
N ARG A 48 9.82 -0.03 25.24
CA ARG A 48 8.51 0.24 25.84
C ARG A 48 7.66 -1.04 26.00
N LEU A 49 7.70 -1.96 25.04
CA LEU A 49 7.05 -3.27 25.16
C LEU A 49 7.65 -4.06 26.33
N TYR A 50 8.98 -4.07 26.45
CA TYR A 50 9.69 -4.69 27.57
C TYR A 50 9.19 -4.13 28.91
N LEU A 51 9.11 -2.79 29.05
CA LEU A 51 8.58 -2.17 30.25
C LEU A 51 7.13 -2.57 30.53
N VAL A 52 6.25 -2.49 29.52
CA VAL A 52 4.82 -2.85 29.67
C VAL A 52 4.63 -4.32 30.07
N ILE A 53 5.50 -5.22 29.63
CA ILE A 53 5.42 -6.66 29.93
C ILE A 53 6.06 -7.01 31.29
N ILE A 54 7.21 -6.42 31.63
CA ILE A 54 8.04 -6.84 32.78
C ILE A 54 7.84 -6.02 34.04
N THR A 55 7.34 -4.79 33.97
CA THR A 55 6.88 -4.10 35.17
C THR A 55 5.43 -4.49 35.44
N PRO A 56 5.13 -5.50 36.30
CA PRO A 56 3.81 -5.54 36.91
C PRO A 56 3.74 -4.24 37.71
N ILE A 57 2.81 -3.36 37.36
CA ILE A 57 2.56 -2.14 38.10
C ILE A 57 2.30 -2.54 39.56
N ASP A 58 3.29 -2.29 40.40
CA ASP A 58 3.13 -2.35 41.84
C ASP A 58 2.21 -1.19 42.24
N VAL A 59 1.18 -1.55 43.01
CA VAL A 59 0.31 -0.68 43.82
C VAL A 59 -0.81 0.12 43.09
N SER A 60 -2.03 -0.39 43.31
CA SER A 60 -3.29 0.34 43.59
C SER A 60 -4.26 0.84 42.50
N GLU A 61 -4.18 0.42 41.23
CA GLU A 61 -5.35 0.58 40.33
C GLU A 61 -5.59 -0.66 39.48
N PRO A 62 -6.83 -1.18 39.39
CA PRO A 62 -7.17 -2.24 38.44
C PRO A 62 -7.07 -1.66 37.03
N THR A 63 -5.87 -1.67 36.45
CA THR A 63 -5.69 -1.29 35.06
C THR A 63 -6.41 -2.33 34.21
N ASN A 64 -7.61 -1.97 33.72
CA ASN A 64 -8.41 -2.77 32.79
C ASN A 64 -7.50 -3.40 31.72
N PHE A 65 -7.64 -4.70 31.47
CA PHE A 65 -6.92 -5.43 30.40
C PHE A 65 -6.87 -4.67 29.06
N ILE A 66 -7.95 -3.94 28.77
CA ILE A 66 -8.14 -3.06 27.62
C ILE A 66 -7.03 -1.99 27.52
N ASN A 67 -6.67 -1.33 28.62
CA ASN A 67 -5.64 -0.29 28.62
C ASN A 67 -4.24 -0.86 28.38
N ARG A 68 -3.95 -2.08 28.89
CA ARG A 68 -2.67 -2.76 28.62
C ARG A 68 -2.56 -3.14 27.15
N TYR A 69 -3.64 -3.65 26.56
CA TYR A 69 -3.67 -3.98 25.14
C TYR A 69 -3.50 -2.75 24.25
N GLU A 70 -4.15 -1.63 24.58
CA GLU A 70 -3.98 -0.36 23.86
C GLU A 70 -2.52 0.11 23.89
N LEU A 71 -1.86 0.01 25.05
CA LEU A 71 -0.45 0.35 25.19
C LEU A 71 0.46 -0.55 24.35
N ILE A 72 0.18 -1.86 24.30
CA ILE A 72 0.91 -2.81 23.46
C ILE A 72 0.71 -2.45 21.98
N LEU A 73 -0.53 -2.21 21.55
CA LEU A 73 -0.86 -1.87 20.17
C LEU A 73 -0.21 -0.54 19.74
N ASP A 74 -0.22 0.47 20.62
CA ASP A 74 0.48 1.75 20.43
C ASP A 74 2.00 1.56 20.23
N GLN A 75 2.60 0.49 20.79
CA GLN A 75 4.03 0.17 20.58
C GLN A 75 4.28 -0.79 19.42
N LEU A 76 3.31 -1.60 19.02
CA LEU A 76 3.40 -2.39 17.79
C LEU A 76 3.50 -1.47 16.56
N TYR A 77 2.85 -0.31 16.59
CA TYR A 77 2.94 0.70 15.53
C TYR A 77 4.40 1.10 15.16
N PRO A 78 5.21 1.70 16.06
CA PRO A 78 6.57 2.09 15.71
C PRO A 78 7.47 0.90 15.40
N LEU A 79 7.22 -0.26 16.02
CA LEU A 79 7.95 -1.50 15.72
C LEU A 79 7.72 -1.91 14.27
N CYS A 80 6.46 -2.03 13.87
CA CYS A 80 6.03 -2.37 12.52
C CYS A 80 6.59 -1.40 11.48
N LEU A 81 6.47 -0.09 11.71
CA LEU A 81 7.01 0.92 10.80
C LEU A 81 8.54 0.83 10.67
N GLY A 82 9.25 0.65 11.78
CA GLY A 82 10.70 0.47 11.77
C GLY A 82 11.13 -0.75 10.95
N LEU A 83 10.45 -1.89 11.14
CA LEU A 83 10.68 -3.12 10.39
C LEU A 83 10.36 -2.97 8.89
N ILE A 84 9.30 -2.24 8.53
CA ILE A 84 8.96 -1.94 7.13
C ILE A 84 10.06 -1.12 6.47
N ILE A 85 10.53 -0.05 7.12
CA ILE A 85 11.60 0.81 6.58
C ILE A 85 12.88 -0.01 6.38
N MET A 86 13.24 -0.85 7.36
CA MET A 86 14.39 -1.75 7.25
C MET A 86 14.21 -2.75 6.09
N HIS A 87 13.02 -3.32 5.94
CA HIS A 87 12.70 -4.24 4.85
C HIS A 87 12.86 -3.58 3.47
N PHE A 88 12.43 -2.32 3.33
CA PHE A 88 12.60 -1.56 2.09
C PHE A 88 14.06 -1.30 1.74
N GLU A 89 14.90 -0.96 2.73
CA GLU A 89 16.33 -0.77 2.50
C GLU A 89 17.04 -2.08 2.12
N VAL A 90 16.71 -3.19 2.79
CA VAL A 90 17.29 -4.52 2.49
C VAL A 90 16.88 -5.01 1.11
N ASN A 91 15.62 -4.83 0.72
CA ASN A 91 15.07 -5.32 -0.56
C ASN A 91 15.09 -4.27 -1.67
N ARG A 92 15.89 -3.22 -1.51
CA ARG A 92 16.02 -2.11 -2.47
C ARG A 92 16.31 -2.56 -3.90
N SER A 93 17.09 -3.63 -4.08
CA SER A 93 17.40 -4.17 -5.41
C SER A 93 16.15 -4.53 -6.21
N LEU A 94 15.13 -5.10 -5.56
CA LEU A 94 13.85 -5.43 -6.19
C LEU A 94 13.11 -4.17 -6.67
N TYR A 95 13.19 -3.09 -5.90
CA TYR A 95 12.58 -1.80 -6.27
C TYR A 95 13.29 -1.16 -7.47
N ILE A 96 14.63 -1.27 -7.53
CA ILE A 96 15.41 -0.79 -8.68
C ILE A 96 15.08 -1.61 -9.94
N GLU A 97 15.09 -2.95 -9.85
CA GLU A 97 14.73 -3.84 -10.96
C GLU A 97 13.30 -3.57 -11.47
N TYR A 98 12.37 -3.32 -10.54
CA TYR A 98 11.02 -2.89 -10.88
C TYR A 98 11.02 -1.60 -11.70
N LEU A 99 11.71 -0.57 -11.22
CA LEU A 99 11.74 0.75 -11.87
C LEU A 99 12.40 0.68 -13.24
N ASP A 100 13.47 -0.09 -13.41
CA ASP A 100 14.10 -0.31 -14.71
C ASP A 100 13.12 -0.96 -15.70
N CYS A 101 12.38 -1.98 -15.26
CA CYS A 101 11.32 -2.59 -16.05
C CYS A 101 10.20 -1.57 -16.39
N TYR A 102 9.78 -0.77 -15.40
CA TYR A 102 8.75 0.25 -15.57
C TYR A 102 9.17 1.30 -16.60
N HIS A 103 10.37 1.85 -16.49
CA HIS A 103 10.92 2.81 -17.43
C HIS A 103 11.00 2.23 -18.85
N LEU A 104 11.41 0.97 -19.00
CA LEU A 104 11.45 0.29 -20.30
C LEU A 104 10.06 0.17 -20.92
N ILE A 105 9.03 -0.13 -20.12
CA ILE A 105 7.64 -0.24 -20.60
C ILE A 105 7.09 1.15 -21.00
N VAL A 106 7.31 2.16 -20.16
CA VAL A 106 6.75 3.50 -20.36
C VAL A 106 7.45 4.25 -21.50
N SER A 107 8.78 4.22 -21.58
CA SER A 107 9.56 4.94 -22.58
C SER A 107 9.30 4.46 -24.01
N ASN A 108 9.20 3.14 -24.20
CA ASN A 108 9.15 2.57 -25.55
C ASN A 108 7.76 2.64 -26.21
N HIS A 109 6.67 2.67 -25.44
CA HIS A 109 5.34 2.38 -26.01
C HIS A 109 4.17 3.24 -25.49
N PHE A 110 4.22 3.76 -24.26
CA PHE A 110 3.02 4.27 -23.60
C PHE A 110 3.17 5.63 -22.89
N GLY A 111 4.33 6.27 -23.05
CA GLY A 111 4.80 7.40 -22.26
C GLY A 111 3.75 8.47 -21.94
N LYS A 112 3.02 8.99 -22.94
CA LYS A 112 2.09 10.11 -22.73
C LYS A 112 0.85 9.72 -21.91
N ALA A 113 0.22 8.58 -22.17
CA ALA A 113 -1.01 8.16 -21.50
C ALA A 113 -0.75 7.73 -20.04
N SER A 114 0.33 6.96 -19.83
CA SER A 114 0.75 6.51 -18.50
C SER A 114 1.14 7.70 -17.60
N LEU A 115 1.90 8.65 -18.15
CA LEU A 115 2.38 9.82 -17.41
C LEU A 115 1.26 10.80 -17.02
N GLY A 116 0.24 10.96 -17.86
CA GLY A 116 -0.95 11.76 -17.52
C GLY A 116 -1.72 11.18 -16.34
N PHE A 117 -1.91 9.85 -16.31
CA PHE A 117 -2.55 9.15 -15.20
C PHE A 117 -1.76 9.28 -13.89
N VAL A 118 -0.45 9.02 -13.93
CA VAL A 118 0.44 9.14 -12.76
C VAL A 118 0.40 10.57 -12.21
N LYS A 119 0.56 11.60 -13.05
CA LYS A 119 0.51 13.01 -12.61
C LYS A 119 -0.79 13.37 -11.90
N LYS A 120 -1.93 12.89 -12.42
CA LYS A 120 -3.24 13.12 -11.80
C LYS A 120 -3.30 12.50 -10.40
N TRP A 121 -2.92 11.24 -10.26
CA TRP A 121 -2.99 10.55 -8.97
C TRP A 121 -1.95 11.02 -7.96
N VAL A 122 -0.74 11.36 -8.39
CA VAL A 122 0.28 11.97 -7.52
C VAL A 122 -0.24 13.28 -6.91
N LYS A 123 -0.97 14.11 -7.67
CA LYS A 123 -1.59 15.33 -7.14
C LYS A 123 -2.64 15.01 -6.06
N ILE A 124 -3.48 13.99 -6.29
CA ILE A 124 -4.50 13.54 -5.33
C ILE A 124 -3.84 13.01 -4.06
N ILE A 125 -2.82 12.17 -4.17
CA ILE A 125 -2.11 11.65 -3.00
C ILE A 125 -1.44 12.77 -2.22
N ARG A 126 -0.78 13.73 -2.89
CA ARG A 126 -0.15 14.86 -2.19
C ARG A 126 -1.17 15.66 -1.37
N PHE A 127 -2.36 15.88 -1.92
CA PHE A 127 -3.44 16.50 -1.17
C PHE A 127 -3.86 15.64 0.02
N TRP A 128 -4.03 14.33 -0.18
CA TRP A 128 -4.36 13.40 0.88
C TRP A 128 -3.32 13.36 2.00
N VAL A 129 -2.01 13.41 1.68
CA VAL A 129 -0.91 13.46 2.68
C VAL A 129 -1.04 14.69 3.57
N ILE A 130 -1.42 15.84 3.02
CA ILE A 130 -1.63 17.07 3.80
C ILE A 130 -2.82 16.88 4.76
N VAL A 131 -3.93 16.31 4.27
CA VAL A 131 -5.11 16.02 5.10
C VAL A 131 -4.79 15.01 6.20
N ALA A 132 -4.08 13.94 5.86
CA ALA A 132 -3.61 12.91 6.79
C ALA A 132 -2.70 13.52 7.87
N PHE A 133 -1.78 14.42 7.49
CA PHE A 133 -0.92 15.11 8.45
C PHE A 133 -1.71 15.98 9.43
N ILE A 134 -2.69 16.75 8.95
CA ILE A 134 -3.55 17.55 9.82
C ILE A 134 -4.35 16.64 10.76
N TYR A 135 -4.89 15.53 10.26
CA TYR A 135 -5.57 14.52 11.06
C TYR A 135 -4.67 13.99 12.18
N GLU A 136 -3.45 13.54 11.86
CA GLU A 136 -2.51 12.99 12.86
C GLU A 136 -2.07 14.03 13.90
N VAL A 137 -1.90 15.30 13.49
CA VAL A 137 -1.60 16.38 14.43
C VAL A 137 -2.76 16.56 15.42
N ILE A 138 -4.00 16.63 14.93
CA ILE A 138 -5.19 16.79 15.79
C ILE A 138 -5.32 15.60 16.75
N THR A 139 -5.26 14.36 16.24
CA THR A 139 -5.42 13.15 17.08
C THR A 139 -4.31 13.06 18.13
N THR A 140 -3.06 13.35 17.75
CA THR A 140 -1.91 13.36 18.66
C THR A 140 -2.04 14.42 19.74
N LEU A 141 -2.45 15.64 19.39
CA LEU A 141 -2.67 16.72 20.37
C LEU A 141 -3.80 16.37 21.33
N THR A 142 -4.94 15.88 20.84
CA THR A 142 -6.07 15.47 21.69
C THR A 142 -5.69 14.32 22.62
N ASN A 143 -5.01 13.28 22.13
CA ASN A 143 -4.57 12.15 22.96
C ASN A 143 -3.59 12.57 24.05
N ASN A 144 -2.60 13.40 23.71
CA ASN A 144 -1.64 13.90 24.70
C ASN A 144 -2.29 14.85 25.71
N TYR A 145 -3.30 15.61 25.30
CA TYR A 145 -4.09 16.42 26.22
C TYR A 145 -4.88 15.61 27.24
N LEU A 146 -5.59 14.59 26.75
CA LEU A 146 -6.38 13.72 27.61
C LEU A 146 -5.51 12.87 28.56
N ARG A 147 -4.37 12.36 28.10
CA ARG A 147 -3.51 11.46 28.88
C ARG A 147 -2.48 12.18 29.77
N TYR A 148 -1.85 13.24 29.27
CA TYR A 148 -0.69 13.87 29.93
C TYR A 148 -0.97 15.29 30.45
N PHE A 149 -1.51 16.20 29.62
CA PHE A 149 -1.68 17.59 30.03
C PHE A 149 -2.65 17.77 31.20
N LYS A 150 -3.73 16.97 31.23
CA LYS A 150 -4.66 16.99 32.37
C LYS A 150 -4.02 16.54 33.69
N LYS A 151 -3.01 15.66 33.65
CA LYS A 151 -2.44 15.02 34.84
C LYS A 151 -1.16 15.68 35.36
N PHE A 152 -0.31 16.21 34.48
CA PHE A 152 1.04 16.65 34.85
C PHE A 152 1.39 18.11 34.47
N GLY A 153 0.47 18.88 33.88
CA GLY A 153 0.73 20.27 33.45
C GLY A 153 1.66 20.37 32.24
N PHE A 154 2.17 21.56 31.91
CA PHE A 154 3.10 21.78 30.78
C PHE A 154 4.57 21.72 31.25
N THR A 155 5.38 20.79 30.72
CA THR A 155 6.82 20.68 31.02
C THR A 155 7.68 20.61 29.75
N VAL A 156 8.97 20.98 29.83
CA VAL A 156 9.90 21.01 28.67
C VAL A 156 10.05 19.63 28.02
N ASN A 157 10.03 18.54 28.80
CA ASN A 157 10.07 17.17 28.29
C ASN A 157 8.86 16.85 27.38
N MET A 158 7.75 17.58 27.49
CA MET A 158 6.57 17.36 26.65
C MET A 158 6.76 17.82 25.21
N PHE A 159 7.50 18.90 24.98
CA PHE A 159 7.81 19.34 23.62
C PHE A 159 8.61 18.25 22.88
N ALA A 160 9.62 17.68 23.54
CA ALA A 160 10.40 16.58 22.98
C ALA A 160 9.53 15.34 22.68
N ILE A 161 8.64 14.96 23.59
CA ILE A 161 7.72 13.82 23.39
C ILE A 161 6.77 14.08 22.21
N LEU A 162 6.20 15.28 22.12
CA LEU A 162 5.32 15.67 21.02
C LEU A 162 6.05 15.67 19.67
N SER A 163 7.23 16.28 19.61
CA SER A 163 8.04 16.31 18.38
C SER A 163 8.41 14.90 17.90
N ILE A 164 8.84 14.02 18.80
CA ILE A 164 9.16 12.62 18.45
C ILE A 164 7.90 11.88 17.98
N GLY A 165 6.75 12.12 18.62
CA GLY A 165 5.46 11.55 18.20
C GLY A 165 5.08 11.97 16.79
N LEU A 166 5.15 13.27 16.50
CA LEU A 166 4.82 13.83 15.19
C LEU A 166 5.77 13.35 14.08
N ILE A 167 7.07 13.20 14.37
CA ILE A 167 8.03 12.63 13.42
C ILE A 167 7.67 11.17 13.09
N GLY A 168 7.26 10.39 14.09
CA GLY A 168 6.78 9.02 13.89
C GLY A 168 5.56 8.97 12.98
N GLN A 169 4.55 9.81 13.26
CA GLN A 169 3.33 9.90 12.45
C GLN A 169 3.61 10.36 11.02
N LEU A 170 4.50 11.34 10.83
CA LEU A 170 4.90 11.77 9.51
C LEU A 170 5.59 10.65 8.73
N SER A 171 6.52 9.93 9.37
CA SER A 171 7.22 8.81 8.76
C SER A 171 6.25 7.73 8.27
N TYR A 172 5.16 7.53 9.01
CA TYR A 172 4.12 6.60 8.68
C TYR A 172 3.25 7.02 7.50
N ILE A 173 2.79 8.28 7.48
CA ILE A 173 2.05 8.83 6.34
C ILE A 173 2.89 8.71 5.07
N LEU A 174 4.20 8.98 5.16
CA LEU A 174 5.13 8.83 4.04
C LEU A 174 5.27 7.36 3.59
N ALA A 175 5.29 6.40 4.52
CA ALA A 175 5.31 4.98 4.20
C ALA A 175 4.03 4.54 3.47
N ILE A 176 2.85 4.96 3.93
CA ILE A 176 1.58 4.70 3.22
C ILE A 176 1.62 5.33 1.82
N GLN A 177 2.00 6.62 1.73
CA GLN A 177 2.10 7.32 0.45
C GLN A 177 2.96 6.52 -0.52
N PHE A 178 4.10 6.00 -0.06
CA PHE A 178 5.00 5.21 -0.88
C PHE A 178 4.37 3.90 -1.37
N MET A 179 3.65 3.17 -0.52
CA MET A 179 2.92 1.97 -0.93
C MET A 179 1.86 2.28 -2.00
N ILE A 180 1.09 3.36 -1.81
CA ILE A 180 0.06 3.78 -2.78
C ILE A 180 0.70 4.19 -4.11
N GLU A 181 1.80 4.93 -4.05
CA GLU A 181 2.55 5.37 -5.23
C GLU A 181 3.06 4.17 -6.05
N CYS A 182 3.60 3.15 -5.40
CA CYS A 182 3.99 1.90 -6.06
C CYS A 182 2.80 1.22 -6.76
N CYS A 183 1.63 1.18 -6.10
CA CYS A 183 0.41 0.66 -6.71
C CYS A 183 0.00 1.46 -7.94
N ILE A 184 0.06 2.79 -7.90
CA ILE A 184 -0.29 3.66 -9.04
C ILE A 184 0.66 3.45 -10.21
N TYR A 185 1.95 3.29 -9.97
CA TYR A 185 2.90 2.96 -11.03
C TYR A 185 2.53 1.62 -11.68
N CYS A 186 2.21 0.58 -10.90
CA CYS A 186 1.69 -0.68 -11.42
C CYS A 186 0.40 -0.48 -12.24
N GLN A 187 -0.60 0.26 -11.73
CA GLN A 187 -1.84 0.56 -12.47
C GLN A 187 -1.56 1.26 -13.79
N SER A 188 -0.61 2.19 -13.80
CA SER A 188 -0.25 2.99 -14.99
C SER A 188 0.36 2.16 -16.12
N THR A 189 0.87 0.96 -15.83
CA THR A 189 1.34 0.01 -16.86
C THR A 189 0.22 -0.81 -17.50
N PHE A 190 -0.90 -1.02 -16.79
CA PHE A 190 -2.05 -1.77 -17.31
C PHE A 190 -3.00 -0.91 -18.14
N ILE A 191 -3.16 0.38 -17.80
CA ILE A 191 -4.10 1.27 -18.51
C ILE A 191 -3.85 1.30 -20.02
N PRO A 192 -2.61 1.47 -20.51
CA PRO A 192 -2.34 1.50 -21.94
C PRO A 192 -2.60 0.15 -22.64
N ILE A 193 -2.33 -0.96 -21.96
CA ILE A 193 -2.65 -2.32 -22.45
C ILE A 193 -4.17 -2.43 -22.62
N ASN A 194 -4.93 -1.94 -21.65
CA ASN A 194 -6.39 -1.95 -21.70
C ASN A 194 -6.92 -1.13 -22.89
N THR A 195 -6.34 0.05 -23.15
CA THR A 195 -6.68 0.90 -24.30
C THR A 195 -6.32 0.26 -25.65
N LEU A 196 -5.19 -0.46 -25.71
CA LEU A 196 -4.81 -1.24 -26.91
C LEU A 196 -5.84 -2.34 -27.19
N LEU A 197 -6.28 -3.06 -26.15
CA LEU A 197 -7.32 -4.08 -26.29
C LEU A 197 -8.66 -3.46 -26.71
N ASP A 198 -9.05 -2.30 -26.17
CA ASP A 198 -10.28 -1.60 -26.62
C ASP A 198 -10.21 -1.21 -28.11
N THR A 199 -9.02 -0.77 -28.55
CA THR A 199 -8.77 -0.44 -29.95
C THR A 199 -8.86 -1.69 -30.83
N LEU A 200 -8.30 -2.81 -30.37
CA LEU A 200 -8.41 -4.11 -31.04
C LEU A 200 -9.87 -4.56 -31.16
N SER A 201 -10.65 -4.45 -30.08
CA SER A 201 -12.07 -4.82 -30.09
C SER A 201 -12.87 -4.01 -31.11
N THR A 202 -12.61 -2.71 -31.17
CA THR A 202 -13.29 -1.80 -32.11
C THR A 202 -12.84 -2.04 -33.55
N ARG A 203 -11.53 -2.27 -33.77
CA ARG A 203 -10.96 -2.52 -35.10
C ARG A 203 -11.24 -3.91 -35.65
N ASN A 204 -11.54 -4.90 -34.81
CA ASN A 204 -11.84 -6.27 -35.25
C ASN A 204 -12.97 -6.31 -36.31
N LYS A 205 -13.86 -5.31 -36.31
CA LYS A 205 -14.95 -5.16 -37.30
C LYS A 205 -14.52 -4.57 -38.65
N LEU A 206 -13.32 -3.99 -38.77
CA LEU A 206 -12.90 -3.14 -39.90
C LEU A 206 -11.46 -3.40 -40.43
N SER A 207 -10.62 -4.16 -39.73
CA SER A 207 -9.18 -4.27 -40.02
C SER A 207 -8.71 -5.62 -40.57
N SER A 208 -7.58 -5.61 -41.28
CA SER A 208 -6.97 -6.81 -41.86
C SER A 208 -6.52 -7.83 -40.76
N PRO A 209 -6.60 -9.15 -41.01
CA PRO A 209 -6.16 -10.17 -40.05
C PRO A 209 -4.68 -10.06 -39.63
N LEU A 210 -3.84 -9.51 -40.51
CA LEU A 210 -2.38 -9.39 -40.33
C LEU A 210 -2.03 -8.28 -39.32
N ASP A 211 -2.79 -7.18 -39.33
CA ASP A 211 -2.64 -6.10 -38.35
C ASP A 211 -3.08 -6.53 -36.95
N ILE A 212 -4.15 -7.33 -36.87
CA ILE A 212 -4.67 -7.82 -35.60
C ILE A 212 -3.66 -8.74 -34.92
N ASN A 213 -3.08 -9.70 -35.65
CA ASN A 213 -2.06 -10.60 -35.11
C ASN A 213 -0.84 -9.83 -34.56
N ARG A 214 -0.37 -8.81 -35.30
CA ARG A 214 0.75 -7.98 -34.86
C ARG A 214 0.45 -7.25 -33.56
N ILE A 215 -0.74 -6.67 -33.43
CA ILE A 215 -1.13 -5.93 -32.23
C ILE A 215 -1.37 -6.89 -31.05
N ALA A 216 -2.01 -8.04 -31.27
CA ALA A 216 -2.20 -9.07 -30.24
C ALA A 216 -0.86 -9.58 -29.68
N LYS A 217 0.10 -9.92 -30.57
CA LYS A 217 1.45 -10.35 -30.18
C LYS A 217 2.20 -9.28 -29.40
N SER A 218 2.16 -8.04 -29.87
CA SER A 218 2.76 -6.89 -29.18
C SER A 218 2.16 -6.72 -27.77
N THR A 219 0.83 -6.80 -27.67
CA THR A 219 0.09 -6.67 -26.40
C THR A 219 0.43 -7.78 -25.42
N ARG A 220 0.54 -9.03 -25.87
CA ARG A 220 0.98 -10.17 -25.04
C ARG A 220 2.38 -9.96 -24.48
N VAL A 221 3.33 -9.53 -25.30
CA VAL A 221 4.71 -9.27 -24.86
C VAL A 221 4.74 -8.18 -23.79
N TYR A 222 3.97 -7.10 -23.95
CA TYR A 222 3.89 -6.07 -22.90
C TYR A 222 3.24 -6.58 -21.64
N TYR A 223 2.15 -7.33 -21.75
CA TYR A 223 1.47 -7.89 -20.59
C TYR A 223 2.41 -8.80 -19.77
N ILE A 224 3.20 -9.65 -20.43
CA ILE A 224 4.20 -10.49 -19.75
C ILE A 224 5.27 -9.64 -19.04
N LYS A 225 5.78 -8.58 -19.68
CA LYS A 225 6.72 -7.65 -19.06
C LYS A 225 6.12 -6.94 -17.85
N THR A 226 4.85 -6.51 -17.96
CA THR A 226 4.11 -5.87 -16.88
C THR A 226 3.90 -6.82 -15.70
N ILE A 227 3.49 -8.08 -15.93
CA ILE A 227 3.38 -9.07 -14.84
C ILE A 227 4.73 -9.27 -14.16
N ARG A 228 5.80 -9.40 -14.94
CA ARG A 228 7.15 -9.58 -14.37
C ARG A 228 7.54 -8.40 -13.48
N SER A 229 7.29 -7.17 -13.93
CA SER A 229 7.49 -5.95 -13.14
C SER A 229 6.66 -6.00 -11.85
N ILE A 230 5.37 -6.30 -11.93
CA ILE A 230 4.48 -6.38 -10.76
C ILE A 230 4.94 -7.45 -9.76
N ARG A 231 5.47 -8.59 -10.22
CA ARG A 231 6.03 -9.62 -9.32
C ARG A 231 7.22 -9.12 -8.50
N TYR A 232 8.08 -8.26 -9.07
CA TYR A 232 9.16 -7.63 -8.29
C TYR A 232 8.59 -6.70 -7.23
N MET A 233 7.58 -5.90 -7.59
CA MET A 233 6.94 -4.99 -6.65
C MET A 233 6.15 -5.75 -5.56
N ASP A 234 5.49 -6.85 -5.91
CA ASP A 234 4.78 -7.69 -4.96
C ASP A 234 5.73 -8.27 -3.91
N ARG A 235 6.85 -8.87 -4.34
CA ARG A 235 7.87 -9.37 -3.41
C ARG A 235 8.44 -8.28 -2.50
N PHE A 236 8.59 -7.07 -3.03
CA PHE A 236 9.07 -5.92 -2.27
C PHE A 236 8.04 -5.37 -1.27
N LEU A 237 6.74 -5.40 -1.59
CA LEU A 237 5.69 -4.85 -0.73
C LEU A 237 4.96 -5.88 0.13
N ALA A 238 5.07 -7.19 -0.14
CA ALA A 238 4.27 -8.23 0.51
C ALA A 238 4.37 -8.18 2.04
N TYR A 239 5.56 -7.97 2.59
CA TYR A 239 5.76 -7.81 4.02
C TYR A 239 5.12 -6.52 4.56
N ALA A 240 5.31 -5.40 3.86
CA ALA A 240 4.72 -4.12 4.26
C ALA A 240 3.19 -4.15 4.24
N ILE A 241 2.59 -4.78 3.22
CA ILE A 241 1.14 -4.98 3.09
C ILE A 241 0.61 -5.84 4.24
N PHE A 242 1.30 -6.93 4.56
CA PHE A 242 0.95 -7.81 5.67
C PHE A 242 0.90 -7.06 7.00
N VAL A 243 2.00 -6.36 7.32
CA VAL A 243 2.14 -5.58 8.55
C VAL A 243 1.10 -4.45 8.61
N PHE A 244 0.86 -3.76 7.48
CA PHE A 244 -0.16 -2.72 7.37
C PHE A 244 -1.55 -3.22 7.74
N TYR A 245 -1.98 -4.33 7.11
CA TYR A 245 -3.30 -4.90 7.37
C TYR A 245 -3.45 -5.39 8.81
N LEU A 246 -2.45 -6.10 9.35
CA LEU A 246 -2.48 -6.57 10.73
C LEU A 246 -2.66 -5.43 11.73
N TYR A 247 -1.89 -4.36 11.56
CA TYR A 247 -1.95 -3.22 12.47
C TYR A 247 -3.27 -2.45 12.32
N PHE A 248 -3.68 -2.07 11.10
CA PHE A 248 -4.88 -1.25 10.89
C PHE A 248 -6.16 -1.99 11.27
N ILE A 249 -6.26 -3.28 10.97
CA ILE A 249 -7.43 -4.07 11.35
C ILE A 249 -7.52 -4.19 12.86
N GLY A 250 -6.42 -4.54 13.52
CA GLY A 250 -6.36 -4.61 14.99
C GLY A 250 -6.74 -3.28 15.64
N HIS A 251 -6.22 -2.17 15.10
CA HIS A 251 -6.50 -0.83 15.59
C HIS A 251 -7.95 -0.40 15.38
N CYS A 252 -8.54 -0.66 14.21
CA CYS A 252 -9.95 -0.39 13.94
C CYS A 252 -10.89 -1.23 14.82
N ILE A 253 -10.60 -2.52 15.00
CA ILE A 253 -11.35 -3.42 15.90
C ILE A 253 -11.35 -2.88 17.33
N PHE A 254 -10.18 -2.42 17.79
CA PHE A 254 -10.03 -1.90 19.14
C PHE A 254 -10.78 -0.57 19.33
N ILE A 255 -10.65 0.39 18.41
CA ILE A 255 -11.39 1.65 18.45
C ILE A 255 -12.89 1.38 18.43
N PHE A 256 -13.35 0.46 17.58
CA PHE A 256 -14.76 0.07 17.50
C PHE A 256 -15.26 -0.50 18.83
N SER A 257 -14.53 -1.45 19.43
CA SER A 257 -14.88 -2.01 20.73
C SER A 257 -14.83 -0.99 21.87
N SER A 258 -13.88 -0.04 21.83
CA SER A 258 -13.77 1.03 22.82
C SER A 258 -14.97 1.96 22.71
N THR A 259 -15.39 2.31 21.48
CA THR A 259 -16.56 3.15 21.21
C THR A 259 -17.83 2.59 21.85
N LEU A 260 -18.02 1.27 21.80
CA LEU A 260 -19.18 0.60 22.42
C LEU A 260 -19.17 0.65 23.96
N LYS A 261 -18.02 0.88 24.58
CA LYS A 261 -17.84 0.98 26.04
C LYS A 261 -17.82 2.42 26.56
N ILE A 262 -17.82 3.43 25.68
CA ILE A 262 -17.85 4.83 26.07
C ILE A 262 -19.20 5.11 26.74
N GLY A 263 -19.16 5.60 27.98
CA GLY A 263 -20.35 6.03 28.73
C GLY A 263 -21.03 7.26 28.12
N SER A 264 -21.85 7.96 28.89
CA SER A 264 -22.72 9.05 28.41
C SER A 264 -22.02 10.35 27.97
N SER A 265 -20.70 10.37 27.75
CA SER A 265 -19.99 11.57 27.29
C SER A 265 -20.08 11.72 25.76
N PRO A 266 -20.84 12.69 25.23
CA PRO A 266 -20.99 12.85 23.79
C PRO A 266 -19.66 13.23 23.12
N TYR A 267 -18.81 14.00 23.79
CA TYR A 267 -17.50 14.42 23.28
C TYR A 267 -16.58 13.22 22.99
N LEU A 268 -16.47 12.27 23.94
CA LEU A 268 -15.63 11.09 23.77
C LEU A 268 -16.16 10.17 22.67
N LEU A 269 -17.49 10.08 22.54
CA LEU A 269 -18.13 9.33 21.47
C LEU A 269 -17.80 9.94 20.10
N PHE A 270 -17.98 11.24 19.93
CA PHE A 270 -17.63 11.94 18.67
C PHE A 270 -16.15 11.79 18.33
N TYR A 271 -15.25 11.92 19.31
CA TYR A 271 -13.82 11.73 19.10
C TYR A 271 -13.50 10.30 18.64
N SER A 272 -14.10 9.28 19.29
CA SER A 272 -13.87 7.88 18.94
C SER A 272 -14.39 7.54 17.54
N VAL A 273 -15.57 8.05 17.17
CA VAL A 273 -16.13 7.90 15.82
C VAL A 273 -15.24 8.59 14.78
N PHE A 274 -14.79 9.82 15.06
CA PHE A 274 -13.85 10.54 14.19
C PHE A 274 -12.54 9.76 13.99
N ARG A 275 -11.99 9.20 15.08
CA ARG A 275 -10.78 8.36 15.01
C ARG A 275 -11.02 7.12 14.16
N PHE A 276 -12.14 6.40 14.37
CA PHE A 276 -12.49 5.21 13.59
C PHE A 276 -12.56 5.49 12.09
N PHE A 277 -13.23 6.57 11.67
CA PHE A 277 -13.32 6.94 10.26
C PHE A 277 -11.98 7.36 9.68
N GLY A 278 -11.16 8.10 10.44
CA GLY A 278 -9.81 8.46 10.02
C GLY A 278 -8.93 7.24 9.77
N GLU A 279 -8.83 6.33 10.73
CA GLU A 279 -8.06 5.09 10.62
C GLU A 279 -8.58 4.19 9.48
N SER A 280 -9.89 4.05 9.37
CA SER A 280 -10.53 3.29 8.30
C SER A 280 -10.25 3.88 6.91
N SER A 281 -10.09 5.20 6.81
CA SER A 281 -9.79 5.86 5.52
C SER A 281 -8.43 5.44 4.95
N TYR A 282 -7.41 5.25 5.81
CA TYR A 282 -6.12 4.71 5.39
C TYR A 282 -6.26 3.30 4.84
N LEU A 283 -6.98 2.43 5.55
CA LEU A 283 -7.23 1.05 5.14
C LEU A 283 -7.96 1.01 3.80
N VAL A 284 -9.04 1.79 3.64
CA VAL A 284 -9.82 1.85 2.40
C VAL A 284 -8.97 2.35 1.23
N LEU A 285 -8.17 3.42 1.42
CA LEU A 285 -7.38 4.00 0.34
C LEU A 285 -6.28 3.04 -0.16
N VAL A 286 -5.51 2.44 0.75
CA VAL A 286 -4.47 1.47 0.38
C VAL A 286 -5.11 0.26 -0.28
N THR A 287 -6.18 -0.28 0.31
CA THR A 287 -6.90 -1.44 -0.21
C THR A 287 -7.48 -1.19 -1.60
N TYR A 288 -8.04 0.00 -1.84
CA TYR A 288 -8.53 0.40 -3.16
C TYR A 288 -7.44 0.29 -4.23
N HIS A 289 -6.25 0.83 -3.94
CA HIS A 289 -5.15 0.81 -4.91
C HIS A 289 -4.57 -0.59 -5.14
N LEU A 290 -4.49 -1.42 -4.09
CA LEU A 290 -4.09 -2.83 -4.19
C LEU A 290 -5.07 -3.64 -5.05
N ILE A 291 -6.37 -3.58 -4.72
CA ILE A 291 -7.44 -4.26 -5.46
C ILE A 291 -7.45 -3.79 -6.92
N ARG A 292 -7.28 -2.49 -7.16
CA ARG A 292 -7.37 -1.93 -8.52
C ARG A 292 -6.30 -2.51 -9.45
N VAL A 293 -5.12 -2.85 -8.96
CA VAL A 293 -4.09 -3.55 -9.76
C VAL A 293 -4.59 -4.92 -10.20
N ASN A 294 -5.17 -5.70 -9.28
CA ASN A 294 -5.76 -7.00 -9.61
C ASN A 294 -6.94 -6.86 -10.58
N GLN A 295 -7.87 -5.94 -10.33
CA GLN A 295 -9.02 -5.69 -11.21
C GLN A 295 -8.61 -5.31 -12.63
N LEU A 296 -7.57 -4.49 -12.80
CA LEU A 296 -7.07 -4.13 -14.14
C LEU A 296 -6.52 -5.36 -14.87
N SER A 297 -5.88 -6.28 -14.16
CA SER A 297 -5.43 -7.55 -14.75
C SER A 297 -6.61 -8.45 -15.15
N VAL A 298 -7.61 -8.58 -14.29
CA VAL A 298 -8.84 -9.36 -14.60
C VAL A 298 -9.58 -8.77 -15.79
N GLN A 299 -9.72 -7.44 -15.88
CA GLN A 299 -10.34 -6.78 -17.03
C GLN A 299 -9.60 -7.08 -18.35
N ILE A 300 -8.27 -7.16 -18.31
CA ILE A 300 -7.48 -7.54 -19.48
C ILE A 300 -7.75 -9.00 -19.86
N PHE A 301 -7.80 -9.91 -18.88
CA PHE A 301 -8.18 -11.30 -19.10
C PHE A 301 -9.56 -11.40 -19.77
N ASP A 302 -10.58 -10.75 -19.22
CA ASP A 302 -11.95 -10.79 -19.73
C ASP A 302 -12.03 -10.28 -21.18
N LYS A 303 -11.28 -9.22 -21.53
CA LYS A 303 -11.22 -8.69 -22.90
C LYS A 303 -10.55 -9.67 -23.87
N VAL A 304 -9.43 -10.27 -23.46
CA VAL A 304 -8.75 -11.27 -24.29
C VAL A 304 -9.61 -12.53 -24.45
N TYR A 305 -10.35 -12.91 -23.41
CA TYR A 305 -11.30 -14.02 -23.46
C TYR A 305 -12.47 -13.72 -24.38
N GLN A 306 -13.03 -12.50 -24.36
CA GLN A 306 -14.01 -12.08 -25.35
C GLN A 306 -13.48 -12.14 -26.78
N PHE A 307 -12.19 -11.88 -26.99
CA PHE A 307 -11.56 -12.09 -28.30
C PHE A 307 -11.56 -13.56 -28.73
N SER A 308 -11.33 -14.54 -27.85
CA SER A 308 -11.40 -15.94 -28.32
C SER A 308 -12.75 -16.35 -28.92
N PHE A 309 -13.86 -15.67 -28.57
CA PHE A 309 -15.19 -15.94 -29.16
C PHE A 309 -15.58 -15.05 -30.33
N SER A 310 -15.02 -13.85 -30.41
CA SER A 310 -15.40 -12.88 -31.47
C SER A 310 -14.61 -13.06 -32.76
N PHE A 311 -13.52 -13.82 -32.72
CA PHE A 311 -12.74 -14.23 -33.89
C PHE A 311 -13.35 -15.50 -34.52
N ASN A 312 -14.46 -15.35 -35.24
CA ASN A 312 -15.11 -16.45 -35.98
C ASN A 312 -14.51 -16.63 -37.39
N SER A 313 -14.21 -17.89 -37.74
CA SER A 313 -13.92 -18.58 -39.02
C SER A 313 -13.24 -17.89 -40.23
N GLU A 314 -13.31 -16.57 -40.40
CA GLU A 314 -12.76 -15.83 -41.55
C GLU A 314 -11.36 -15.23 -41.28
N GLN A 315 -10.89 -15.26 -40.02
CA GLN A 315 -9.58 -14.74 -39.63
C GLN A 315 -8.54 -15.86 -39.53
N SER A 316 -7.29 -15.51 -39.87
CA SER A 316 -6.13 -16.42 -39.91
C SER A 316 -6.00 -17.28 -38.64
N ILE A 317 -5.78 -18.60 -38.83
CA ILE A 317 -5.45 -19.58 -37.78
C ILE A 317 -4.33 -19.06 -36.86
N VAL A 318 -3.39 -18.29 -37.41
CA VAL A 318 -2.26 -17.70 -36.67
C VAL A 318 -2.74 -16.72 -35.60
N THR A 319 -3.77 -15.91 -35.89
CA THR A 319 -4.33 -14.93 -34.95
C THR A 319 -5.07 -15.61 -33.81
N VAL A 320 -5.86 -16.65 -34.11
CA VAL A 320 -6.56 -17.46 -33.11
C VAL A 320 -5.56 -18.16 -32.18
N ASN A 321 -4.49 -18.73 -32.74
CA ASN A 321 -3.45 -19.37 -31.95
C ASN A 321 -2.71 -18.38 -31.04
N GLU A 322 -2.45 -17.15 -31.50
CA GLU A 322 -1.82 -16.11 -30.66
C GLU A 322 -2.73 -15.67 -29.51
N ILE A 323 -4.05 -15.57 -29.73
CA ILE A 323 -5.03 -15.28 -28.65
C ILE A 323 -5.09 -16.42 -27.65
N ASN A 324 -5.11 -17.67 -28.10
CA ASN A 324 -5.08 -18.84 -27.21
C ASN A 324 -3.78 -18.92 -26.42
N LEU A 325 -2.63 -18.62 -27.04
CA LEU A 325 -1.35 -18.50 -26.35
C LEU A 325 -1.33 -17.34 -25.35
N PHE A 326 -2.06 -16.26 -25.62
CA PHE A 326 -2.22 -15.17 -24.69
C PHE A 326 -3.04 -15.63 -23.48
N LEU A 327 -4.23 -16.20 -23.69
CA LEU A 327 -5.06 -16.74 -22.61
C LEU A 327 -4.35 -17.78 -21.76
N LEU A 328 -3.57 -18.69 -22.36
CA LEU A 328 -2.79 -19.69 -21.62
C LEU A 328 -1.72 -19.06 -20.71
N ARG A 329 -1.29 -17.84 -21.00
CA ARG A 329 -0.30 -17.08 -20.21
C ARG A 329 -0.93 -16.09 -19.23
N ILE A 330 -2.21 -15.76 -19.37
CA ILE A 330 -2.93 -14.93 -18.42
C ILE A 330 -3.74 -15.83 -17.49
N HIS A 331 -3.39 -15.87 -16.21
CA HIS A 331 -4.25 -16.48 -15.22
C HIS A 331 -4.91 -15.39 -14.35
N PRO A 332 -6.25 -15.40 -14.18
CA PRO A 332 -6.99 -14.31 -13.55
C PRO A 332 -6.60 -14.09 -12.08
N ASN A 333 -6.07 -15.12 -11.41
CA ASN A 333 -5.70 -15.08 -9.99
C ASN A 333 -4.20 -14.88 -9.73
N ASP A 334 -3.37 -14.71 -10.76
CA ASP A 334 -1.90 -14.74 -10.60
C ASP A 334 -1.26 -13.35 -10.54
N VAL A 335 -2.07 -12.30 -10.67
CA VAL A 335 -1.58 -10.94 -10.91
C VAL A 335 -2.22 -9.94 -9.95
N GLY A 336 -1.37 -9.34 -9.12
CA GLY A 336 -1.74 -8.40 -8.09
C GLY A 336 -0.74 -8.47 -6.94
N PHE A 337 -1.16 -7.95 -5.79
CA PHE A 337 -0.37 -7.99 -4.57
C PHE A 337 -0.83 -9.12 -3.66
N THR A 338 0.08 -9.68 -2.90
CA THR A 338 -0.16 -10.79 -1.99
C THR A 338 -0.05 -10.34 -0.53
N PHE A 339 -0.94 -10.89 0.30
CA PHE A 339 -0.85 -10.81 1.74
C PHE A 339 0.19 -11.83 2.22
N ALA A 340 1.40 -11.35 2.55
CA ALA A 340 2.55 -12.16 2.97
C ALA A 340 2.95 -13.29 1.99
N GLY A 341 2.67 -13.15 0.69
CA GLY A 341 2.93 -14.22 -0.29
C GLY A 341 1.94 -15.40 -0.23
N LEU A 342 0.90 -15.33 0.61
CA LEU A 342 -0.05 -16.44 0.80
C LEU A 342 -1.30 -16.29 -0.07
N CYS A 343 -1.98 -15.14 0.04
CA CYS A 343 -3.26 -14.89 -0.61
C CYS A 343 -3.21 -13.61 -1.42
N LEU A 344 -3.79 -13.60 -2.62
CA LEU A 344 -3.92 -12.38 -3.42
C LEU A 344 -4.90 -11.40 -2.75
N VAL A 345 -4.56 -10.12 -2.71
CA VAL A 345 -5.43 -9.03 -2.26
C VAL A 345 -6.47 -8.73 -3.34
N SER A 346 -7.46 -9.61 -3.42
CA SER A 346 -8.61 -9.52 -4.33
C SER A 346 -9.81 -8.87 -3.62
N PRO A 347 -10.86 -8.45 -4.37
CA PRO A 347 -12.11 -8.01 -3.76
C PRO A 347 -12.74 -9.04 -2.81
N SER A 348 -12.64 -10.34 -3.15
CA SER A 348 -13.18 -11.41 -2.32
C SER A 348 -12.40 -11.56 -1.01
N PHE A 349 -11.07 -11.52 -1.06
CA PHE A 349 -10.22 -11.54 0.13
C PHE A 349 -10.59 -10.39 1.09
N VAL A 350 -10.73 -9.18 0.55
CA VAL A 350 -11.05 -7.99 1.36
C VAL A 350 -12.46 -8.08 1.96
N SER A 351 -13.44 -8.59 1.21
CA SER A 351 -14.78 -8.84 1.75
C SER A 351 -14.75 -9.83 2.92
N SER A 352 -14.03 -10.95 2.79
CA SER A 352 -13.85 -11.90 3.88
C SER A 352 -13.17 -11.27 5.10
N LEU A 353 -12.14 -10.47 4.86
CA LEU A 353 -11.38 -9.78 5.91
C LEU A 353 -12.24 -8.78 6.68
N VAL A 354 -13.09 -8.00 5.99
CA VAL A 354 -14.06 -7.09 6.60
C VAL A 354 -15.05 -7.84 7.47
N THR A 355 -15.60 -8.95 6.97
CA THR A 355 -16.55 -9.78 7.74
C THR A 355 -15.91 -10.33 9.01
N ILE A 356 -14.71 -10.91 8.90
CA ILE A 356 -13.96 -11.42 10.07
C ILE A 356 -13.69 -10.28 11.07
N SER A 357 -13.24 -9.12 10.58
CA SER A 357 -12.93 -7.96 11.42
C SER A 357 -14.17 -7.45 12.16
N LEU A 358 -15.32 -7.39 11.47
CA LEU A 358 -16.59 -6.99 12.06
C LEU A 358 -17.06 -8.00 13.12
N THR A 359 -16.99 -9.30 12.84
CA THR A 359 -17.33 -10.36 13.79
C THR A 359 -16.46 -10.28 15.04
N LEU A 360 -15.14 -10.10 14.89
CA LEU A 360 -14.22 -9.92 16.01
C LEU A 360 -14.54 -8.63 16.78
N GLY A 361 -14.76 -7.51 16.11
CA GLY A 361 -15.13 -6.24 16.73
C GLY A 361 -16.41 -6.30 17.55
N LEU A 362 -17.41 -7.06 17.10
CA LEU A 362 -18.66 -7.29 17.84
C LEU A 362 -18.52 -8.29 18.99
N ALA A 363 -17.65 -9.29 18.86
CA ALA A 363 -17.42 -10.29 19.90
C ALA A 363 -16.51 -9.79 21.02
N LEU A 364 -15.56 -8.89 20.72
CA LEU A 364 -14.54 -8.42 21.65
C LEU A 364 -15.09 -7.81 22.96
N PRO A 365 -16.16 -6.99 22.95
CA PRO A 365 -16.78 -6.48 24.18
C PRO A 365 -17.29 -7.59 25.11
N SER A 366 -17.81 -8.68 24.55
CA SER A 366 -18.35 -9.84 25.28
C SER A 366 -17.27 -10.76 25.83
N ILE A 367 -16.12 -10.85 25.16
CA ILE A 367 -14.97 -11.67 25.58
C ILE A 367 -14.16 -10.97 26.69
N ILE A 368 -14.10 -9.64 26.67
CA ILE A 368 -13.36 -8.82 27.66
C ILE A 368 -14.28 -8.37 28.81
N LYS A 369 -15.40 -9.07 29.04
CA LYS A 369 -16.23 -8.93 30.23
C LYS A 369 -15.78 -9.98 31.24
#